data_AF-A0AAU7R355-F1
#
_entry.id   AF-A0AAU7R355-F1
#
_cell.length_a   1.000
_cell.length_b   1.000
_cell.length_c   1.000
_cell.angle_alpha   90.00
_cell.angle_beta   90.00
_cell.angle_gamma   90.00
#
_symmetry.space_group_name_H-M   'P 1'
#
loop_
_entity.id
_entity.type
_entity.pdbx_description
1 polymer ?
#
loop_
_entity_poly.entity_id
_entity_poly.type
_entity_poly.pdbx_seq_one_letter_code
_entity_poly.pdbx_strand_id
1 'polypeptide(L)'
;MSEYQYYEFTAVDRPLTGRERAELRSLSTRADITATSFVNTYEWGNFKGDPRTLMERYFDAHLYLANWGTHQLMLRLPKHVLDPATVAQYCQGDSASAWTAGEHVIIDLHDEDEDGTDEWDLDGHGLLTSIIPVRADLSAGDLRLLYLAWLRCVQSEDIADDEPEPPVPAGLDTLDAPLTAVAEFLRIDPDLIAAAAAGSSPAAFGEPTAAQLRKWVVGLQARDKDAILTDLITSGESHLRNRLLRRYRDAHPVDASTPTAVRTAGQLLAAAADLRAVRERRDAELREHDRVRRERSAAAARQRHLDTLAVDQPTAWQRVNELIATKKPREYDTAVQLLVDLRDLGERDGDSASFQHRLAELRAAHARKPSLLERLNLAGLDT
;
A
#
# COMPACT_ATOMS: atom_id res chain seq x y z
N MET A 1 -10.71 20.76 9.02
CA MET A 1 -9.71 19.68 8.92
C MET A 1 -8.43 20.31 8.42
N SER A 2 -7.28 19.89 8.93
CA SER A 2 -5.99 20.42 8.49
C SER A 2 -5.70 19.82 7.12
N GLU A 3 -5.44 20.66 6.12
CA GLU A 3 -4.94 20.19 4.82
C GLU A 3 -3.59 19.53 5.05
N TYR A 4 -3.29 18.41 4.38
CA TYR A 4 -1.95 17.84 4.35
C TYR A 4 -1.59 17.52 2.91
N GLN A 5 -0.44 18.04 2.49
CA GLN A 5 0.12 17.78 1.17
C GLN A 5 1.61 17.51 1.30
N TYR A 6 2.08 16.46 0.64
CA TYR A 6 3.48 16.09 0.55
C TYR A 6 3.95 16.19 -0.89
N TYR A 7 5.05 16.92 -1.10
CA TYR A 7 5.71 17.04 -2.39
C TYR A 7 7.16 16.55 -2.26
N GLU A 8 7.54 15.62 -3.11
CA GLU A 8 8.91 15.15 -3.21
C GLU A 8 9.36 15.15 -4.67
N PHE A 9 10.55 15.69 -4.95
CA PHE A 9 11.19 15.65 -6.25
C PHE A 9 12.61 15.13 -6.10
N THR A 10 13.04 14.27 -7.02
CA THR A 10 14.38 13.69 -7.03
C THR A 10 15.06 13.88 -8.38
N ALA A 11 16.32 14.32 -8.36
CA ALA A 11 17.22 14.37 -9.50
C ALA A 11 18.19 13.19 -9.40
N VAL A 12 18.17 12.32 -10.41
CA VAL A 12 18.89 11.04 -10.49
C VAL A 12 20.02 11.15 -11.50
N ASP A 13 19.77 11.75 -12.66
CA ASP A 13 20.70 11.71 -13.79
C ASP A 13 21.82 12.75 -13.64
N ARG A 14 21.51 13.89 -13.01
CA ARG A 14 22.51 14.90 -12.64
C ARG A 14 22.16 15.60 -11.33
N PRO A 15 23.15 15.93 -10.48
CA PRO A 15 22.91 16.80 -9.34
C PRO A 15 22.50 18.22 -9.78
N LEU A 16 21.66 18.85 -8.96
CA LEU A 16 21.28 20.26 -9.06
C LEU A 16 22.49 21.16 -8.79
N THR A 17 22.67 22.15 -9.64
CA THR A 17 23.69 23.19 -9.46
C THR A 17 23.29 24.16 -8.33
N GLY A 18 24.27 24.90 -7.80
CA GLY A 18 24.02 25.91 -6.77
C GLY A 18 23.02 26.99 -7.22
N ARG A 19 23.00 27.34 -8.52
CA ARG A 19 22.03 28.28 -9.09
C ARG A 19 20.62 27.71 -9.10
N GLU A 20 20.46 26.46 -9.56
CA GLU A 20 19.15 25.80 -9.62
C GLU A 20 18.56 25.63 -8.21
N ARG A 21 19.39 25.28 -7.22
CA ARG A 21 18.96 25.21 -5.81
C ARG A 21 18.51 26.56 -5.26
N ALA A 22 19.16 27.66 -5.66
CA ALA A 22 18.74 29.01 -5.28
C ALA A 22 17.41 29.41 -5.94
N GLU A 23 17.19 29.03 -7.21
CA GLU A 23 15.91 29.22 -7.91
C GLU A 23 14.79 28.44 -7.21
N LEU A 24 15.00 27.16 -6.86
CA LEU A 24 14.01 26.35 -6.12
C LEU A 24 13.72 26.92 -4.72
N ARG A 25 14.73 27.45 -4.03
CA ARG A 25 14.57 28.10 -2.71
C ARG A 25 13.67 29.34 -2.77
N SER A 26 13.59 30.00 -3.93
CA SER A 26 12.67 31.13 -4.13
C SER A 26 11.20 30.70 -4.26
N LEU A 27 10.94 29.45 -4.69
CA LEU A 27 9.60 28.87 -4.81
C LEU A 27 9.06 28.33 -3.49
N SER A 28 9.93 27.72 -2.68
CA SER A 28 9.59 27.30 -1.31
C SER A 28 10.71 27.61 -0.33
N THR A 29 10.38 28.44 0.66
CA THR A 29 11.29 28.77 1.75
C THR A 29 11.43 27.64 2.76
N ARG A 30 10.40 26.82 2.92
CA ARG A 30 10.31 25.75 3.93
C ARG A 30 10.79 24.38 3.45
N ALA A 31 10.93 24.19 2.13
CA ALA A 31 11.34 22.91 1.56
C ALA A 31 12.77 22.51 1.97
N ASP A 32 13.01 21.22 2.17
CA ASP A 32 14.36 20.66 2.27
C ASP A 32 14.92 20.47 0.87
N ILE A 33 16.02 21.17 0.54
CA ILE A 33 16.59 21.19 -0.82
C ILE A 33 18.06 20.78 -0.77
N THR A 34 18.35 19.60 -1.32
CA THR A 34 19.70 19.05 -1.44
C THR A 34 20.22 19.21 -2.87
N ALA A 35 21.33 18.54 -3.20
CA ALA A 35 21.80 18.47 -4.58
C ALA A 35 20.99 17.49 -5.43
N THR A 36 20.18 16.63 -4.83
CA THR A 36 19.45 15.56 -5.54
C THR A 36 17.97 15.51 -5.17
N SER A 37 17.51 16.32 -4.21
CA SER A 37 16.12 16.28 -3.76
C SER A 37 15.56 17.65 -3.41
N PHE A 38 14.25 17.77 -3.55
CA PHE A 38 13.41 18.82 -3.00
C PHE A 38 12.24 18.13 -2.30
N VAL A 39 12.07 18.36 -1.01
CA VAL A 39 10.98 17.78 -0.20
C VAL A 39 10.25 18.89 0.51
N ASN A 40 8.93 18.85 0.52
CA ASN A 40 8.15 19.84 1.25
C ASN A 40 6.79 19.31 1.67
N THR A 41 6.36 19.73 2.86
CA THR A 41 5.05 19.40 3.41
C THR A 41 4.27 20.69 3.66
N TYR A 42 3.01 20.72 3.27
CA TYR A 42 2.10 21.83 3.49
C TYR A 42 0.94 21.40 4.38
N GLU A 43 0.68 22.20 5.42
CA GLU A 43 -0.49 22.06 6.30
C GLU A 43 -1.58 23.10 6.02
N TRP A 44 -1.23 24.15 5.25
CA TRP A 44 -2.10 25.26 4.87
C TRP A 44 -1.61 25.88 3.56
N GLY A 45 -2.48 25.98 2.56
CA GLY A 45 -2.17 26.56 1.24
C GLY A 45 -1.36 25.62 0.34
N ASN A 46 -1.03 26.11 -0.87
CA ASN A 46 -0.47 25.25 -1.93
C ASN A 46 0.98 25.58 -2.27
N PHE A 47 1.64 24.59 -2.88
CA PHE A 47 2.93 24.79 -3.53
C PHE A 47 2.81 25.86 -4.62
N LYS A 48 3.75 26.82 -4.61
CA LYS A 48 3.75 27.95 -5.56
C LYS A 48 4.40 27.62 -6.90
N GLY A 49 5.13 26.51 -6.98
CA GLY A 49 5.71 26.03 -8.21
C GLY A 49 4.72 25.15 -8.97
N ASP A 50 4.95 25.00 -10.26
CA ASP A 50 4.25 24.02 -11.09
C ASP A 50 5.11 22.74 -11.18
N PRO A 51 4.63 21.58 -10.66
CA PRO A 51 5.35 20.32 -10.74
C PRO A 51 5.78 19.95 -12.16
N ARG A 52 4.95 20.22 -13.18
CA ARG A 52 5.26 19.92 -14.58
C ARG A 52 6.49 20.70 -15.03
N THR A 53 6.50 22.02 -14.81
CA THR A 53 7.66 22.87 -15.11
C THR A 53 8.92 22.42 -14.38
N LEU A 54 8.82 21.94 -13.13
CA LEU A 54 9.98 21.47 -12.38
C LEU A 54 10.52 20.14 -12.91
N MET A 55 9.64 19.23 -13.31
CA MET A 55 10.00 17.98 -13.97
C MET A 55 10.69 18.23 -15.31
N GLU A 56 10.21 19.18 -16.10
CA GLU A 56 10.83 19.50 -17.40
C GLU A 56 12.26 20.05 -17.28
N ARG A 57 12.57 20.76 -16.19
CA ARG A 57 13.81 21.54 -16.06
C ARG A 57 14.86 20.89 -15.16
N TYR A 58 14.45 20.30 -14.05
CA TYR A 58 15.37 20.01 -12.95
C TYR A 58 15.34 18.56 -12.46
N PHE A 59 14.17 17.91 -12.45
CA PHE A 59 13.98 16.64 -11.74
C PHE A 59 13.67 15.47 -12.65
N ASP A 60 13.91 14.27 -12.14
CA ASP A 60 13.79 13.00 -12.85
C ASP A 60 12.62 12.16 -12.34
N ALA A 61 12.21 12.39 -11.10
CA ALA A 61 11.03 11.78 -10.50
C ALA A 61 10.35 12.78 -9.57
N HIS A 62 9.03 12.70 -9.48
CA HIS A 62 8.21 13.47 -8.57
C HIS A 62 7.13 12.58 -7.97
N LEU A 63 6.90 12.73 -6.67
CA LEU A 63 5.77 12.15 -5.97
C LEU A 63 5.01 13.26 -5.24
N TYR A 64 3.69 13.23 -5.37
CA TYR A 64 2.78 14.08 -4.63
C TYR A 64 1.68 13.23 -4.01
N LEU A 65 1.35 13.50 -2.76
CA LEU A 65 0.15 12.95 -2.13
C LEU A 65 -0.54 13.98 -1.24
N ALA A 66 -1.84 13.85 -1.10
CA ALA A 66 -2.64 14.70 -0.24
C ALA A 66 -3.68 13.90 0.55
N ASN A 67 -4.01 14.38 1.76
CA ASN A 67 -4.93 13.69 2.65
C ASN A 67 -6.40 13.68 2.19
N TRP A 68 -6.71 14.36 1.09
CA TRP A 68 -8.00 14.27 0.40
C TRP A 68 -7.99 13.25 -0.75
N GLY A 69 -6.98 12.39 -0.82
CA GLY A 69 -6.99 11.22 -1.71
C GLY A 69 -6.34 11.43 -3.08
N THR A 70 -5.62 12.53 -3.32
CA THR A 70 -4.86 12.72 -4.57
C THR A 70 -3.47 12.11 -4.45
N HIS A 71 -3.12 11.14 -5.30
CA HIS A 71 -1.79 10.57 -5.46
C HIS A 71 -1.27 10.83 -6.88
N GLN A 72 -0.03 11.31 -7.01
CA GLN A 72 0.58 11.57 -8.30
C GLN A 72 2.05 11.14 -8.31
N LEU A 73 2.45 10.46 -9.37
CA LEU A 73 3.82 10.03 -9.64
C LEU A 73 4.20 10.47 -11.05
N MET A 74 5.24 11.30 -11.18
CA MET A 74 5.81 11.64 -12.47
C MET A 74 7.22 11.06 -12.62
N LEU A 75 7.53 10.52 -13.80
CA LEU A 75 8.85 9.99 -14.13
C LEU A 75 9.34 10.56 -15.46
N ARG A 76 10.54 11.13 -15.46
CA ARG A 76 11.19 11.66 -16.67
C ARG A 76 12.29 10.72 -17.14
N LEU A 77 12.29 10.39 -18.43
CA LEU A 77 13.32 9.55 -19.05
C LEU A 77 13.77 10.14 -20.39
N PRO A 78 15.02 9.91 -20.82
CA PRO A 78 15.48 10.31 -22.16
C PRO A 78 14.75 9.55 -23.28
N LYS A 79 14.37 10.24 -24.36
CA LYS A 79 13.63 9.67 -25.51
C LYS A 79 14.39 8.54 -26.22
N HIS A 80 15.73 8.61 -26.23
CA HIS A 80 16.55 7.58 -26.85
C HIS A 80 16.54 6.26 -26.05
N VAL A 81 16.13 6.32 -24.77
CA VAL A 81 15.97 5.15 -23.90
C VAL A 81 14.51 4.67 -23.91
N LEU A 82 13.56 5.59 -23.80
CA LEU A 82 12.12 5.28 -23.79
C LEU A 82 11.42 6.01 -24.94
N ASP A 83 10.95 5.24 -25.93
CA ASP A 83 10.29 5.78 -27.12
C ASP A 83 8.91 6.37 -26.77
N PRO A 84 8.65 7.66 -27.04
CA PRO A 84 7.34 8.27 -26.83
C PRO A 84 6.19 7.53 -27.52
N ALA A 85 6.43 6.90 -28.68
CA ALA A 85 5.40 6.14 -29.37
C ALA A 85 5.01 4.86 -28.59
N THR A 86 5.95 4.23 -27.88
CA THR A 86 5.65 3.12 -26.96
C THR A 86 4.86 3.62 -25.76
N VAL A 87 5.24 4.74 -25.16
CA VAL A 87 4.54 5.31 -24.00
C VAL A 87 3.08 5.65 -24.32
N ALA A 88 2.83 6.23 -25.49
CA ALA A 88 1.49 6.58 -25.95
C ALA A 88 0.55 5.38 -26.13
N GLN A 89 1.08 4.15 -26.26
CA GLN A 89 0.24 2.94 -26.31
C GLN A 89 -0.37 2.59 -24.96
N TYR A 90 0.22 3.05 -23.85
CA TYR A 90 -0.22 2.71 -22.50
C TYR A 90 -0.82 3.92 -21.76
N CYS A 91 -0.29 5.12 -22.00
CA CYS A 91 -0.75 6.36 -21.39
C CYS A 91 -1.83 7.00 -22.26
N GLN A 92 -3.09 6.57 -22.07
CA GLN A 92 -4.23 6.93 -22.91
C GLN A 92 -5.35 7.68 -22.18
N GLY A 93 -5.16 8.07 -20.91
CA GLY A 93 -6.22 8.66 -20.09
C GLY A 93 -5.71 9.79 -19.20
N ASP A 94 -6.60 10.31 -18.35
CA ASP A 94 -6.24 11.34 -17.36
C ASP A 94 -5.46 10.72 -16.20
N SER A 95 -5.75 9.47 -15.84
CA SER A 95 -5.02 8.72 -14.79
C SER A 95 -3.62 8.27 -15.20
N ALA A 96 -3.34 8.20 -16.50
CA ALA A 96 -2.00 8.01 -17.04
C ALA A 96 -1.82 8.73 -18.36
N SER A 97 -1.03 9.79 -18.32
CA SER A 97 -0.70 10.61 -19.48
C SER A 97 0.81 10.74 -19.66
N ALA A 98 1.24 11.22 -20.82
CA ALA A 98 2.65 11.50 -21.05
C ALA A 98 2.83 12.67 -22.01
N TRP A 99 3.92 13.40 -21.84
CA TRP A 99 4.31 14.45 -22.77
C TRP A 99 5.83 14.49 -22.97
N THR A 100 6.25 15.23 -24.00
CA THR A 100 7.69 15.38 -24.29
C THR A 100 8.19 16.77 -23.97
N ALA A 101 9.37 16.86 -23.38
CA ALA A 101 10.06 18.09 -23.07
C ALA A 101 11.54 17.99 -23.47
N GLY A 102 11.94 18.71 -24.52
CA GLY A 102 13.27 18.60 -25.12
C GLY A 102 13.60 17.16 -25.55
N GLU A 103 14.70 16.62 -25.05
CA GLU A 103 15.16 15.24 -25.30
C GLU A 103 14.54 14.18 -24.37
N HIS A 104 13.52 14.55 -23.59
CA HIS A 104 12.92 13.67 -22.58
C HIS A 104 11.43 13.43 -22.85
N VAL A 105 10.94 12.29 -22.38
CA VAL A 105 9.53 11.98 -22.19
C VAL A 105 9.25 11.97 -20.69
N ILE A 106 8.11 12.50 -20.29
CA ILE A 106 7.63 12.53 -18.91
C ILE A 106 6.31 11.78 -18.87
N ILE A 107 6.25 10.78 -18.00
CA ILE A 107 5.04 10.01 -17.69
C ILE A 107 4.41 10.65 -16.45
N ASP A 108 3.12 10.89 -16.48
CA ASP A 108 2.27 11.35 -15.37
C ASP A 108 1.31 10.24 -15.00
N LEU A 109 1.41 9.73 -13.78
CA LEU A 109 0.49 8.74 -13.24
C LEU A 109 -0.26 9.39 -12.09
N HIS A 110 -1.58 9.28 -12.13
CA HIS A 110 -2.47 9.99 -11.25
C HIS A 110 -3.58 9.08 -10.76
N ASP A 111 -3.98 9.30 -9.52
CA ASP A 111 -5.12 8.65 -8.89
C ASP A 111 -5.77 9.66 -7.94
N GLU A 112 -7.08 9.82 -8.07
CA GLU A 112 -7.88 10.74 -7.26
C GLU A 112 -9.06 9.95 -6.70
N ASP A 113 -9.18 9.94 -5.37
CA ASP A 113 -10.26 9.28 -4.66
C ASP A 113 -11.21 10.34 -4.09
N GLU A 114 -12.27 10.63 -4.85
CA GLU A 114 -13.28 11.63 -4.50
C GLU A 114 -14.05 11.28 -3.21
N ASP A 115 -14.09 10.00 -2.83
CA ASP A 115 -14.81 9.51 -1.65
C ASP A 115 -13.98 9.63 -0.36
N GLY A 116 -12.71 10.04 -0.47
CA GLY A 116 -11.89 10.56 0.61
C GLY A 116 -11.97 9.74 1.89
N THR A 117 -11.49 8.50 1.89
CA THR A 117 -11.11 7.90 3.17
C THR A 117 -10.01 8.77 3.75
N ASP A 118 -10.30 9.49 4.84
CA ASP A 118 -9.31 10.28 5.57
C ASP A 118 -8.11 9.36 5.90
N GLU A 119 -7.04 9.43 5.10
CA GLU A 119 -5.85 8.60 5.31
C GLU A 119 -4.97 9.29 6.36
N TRP A 120 -5.34 9.11 7.63
CA TRP A 120 -4.71 9.76 8.80
C TRP A 120 -3.23 9.40 9.00
N ASP A 121 -2.73 8.35 8.32
CA ASP A 121 -1.37 7.80 8.45
C ASP A 121 -0.51 8.02 7.18
N LEU A 122 -0.89 8.94 6.28
CA LEU A 122 -0.10 9.28 5.10
C LEU A 122 1.22 9.97 5.48
N ASP A 123 2.29 9.19 5.56
CA ASP A 123 3.66 9.68 5.53
C ASP A 123 4.27 9.42 4.15
N GLY A 124 4.49 10.49 3.39
CA GLY A 124 5.12 10.39 2.07
C GLY A 124 6.61 10.05 2.12
N HIS A 125 7.25 10.14 3.29
CA HIS A 125 8.68 9.91 3.42
C HIS A 125 9.09 8.49 3.03
N GLY A 126 10.00 8.37 2.05
CA GLY A 126 10.57 7.09 1.62
C GLY A 126 9.76 6.37 0.54
N LEU A 127 8.53 6.79 0.25
CA LEU A 127 7.72 6.21 -0.83
C LEU A 127 8.42 6.36 -2.18
N LEU A 128 8.84 7.59 -2.53
CA LEU A 128 9.52 7.81 -3.80
C LEU A 128 10.85 7.04 -3.87
N THR A 129 11.55 6.86 -2.75
CA THR A 129 12.77 6.05 -2.70
C THR A 129 12.52 4.59 -3.06
N SER A 130 11.38 4.02 -2.65
CA SER A 130 10.98 2.65 -3.01
C SER A 130 10.59 2.51 -4.49
N ILE A 131 10.06 3.59 -5.09
CA ILE A 131 9.56 3.62 -6.46
C ILE A 131 10.67 3.92 -7.47
N ILE A 132 11.60 4.84 -7.18
CA ILE A 132 12.66 5.30 -8.11
C ILE A 132 13.33 4.18 -8.94
N PRO A 133 13.63 2.98 -8.40
CA PRO A 133 14.20 1.90 -9.18
C PRO A 133 13.44 1.56 -10.48
N VAL A 134 12.11 1.77 -10.57
CA VAL A 134 11.34 1.52 -11.80
C VAL A 134 11.84 2.34 -13.00
N ARG A 135 12.51 3.48 -12.79
CA ARG A 135 13.15 4.25 -13.89
C ARG A 135 14.26 3.45 -14.55
N ALA A 136 15.04 2.72 -13.77
CA ALA A 136 16.12 1.88 -14.30
C ALA A 136 15.54 0.70 -15.08
N ASP A 137 14.43 0.13 -14.62
CA ASP A 137 13.74 -0.98 -15.27
C ASP A 137 13.12 -0.56 -16.60
N LEU A 138 12.38 0.57 -16.62
CA LEU A 138 11.92 1.22 -17.84
C LEU A 138 13.07 1.47 -18.81
N SER A 139 14.20 1.95 -18.29
CA SER A 139 15.40 2.22 -19.10
C SER A 139 16.00 0.95 -19.70
N ALA A 140 15.84 -0.18 -19.03
CA ALA A 140 16.25 -1.49 -19.51
C ALA A 140 15.21 -2.13 -20.46
N GLY A 141 14.06 -1.49 -20.68
CA GLY A 141 12.98 -1.96 -21.55
C GLY A 141 11.92 -2.80 -20.85
N ASP A 142 11.84 -2.75 -19.52
CA ASP A 142 10.72 -3.33 -18.79
C ASP A 142 9.51 -2.40 -18.88
N LEU A 143 8.45 -2.84 -19.56
CA LEU A 143 7.24 -2.04 -19.79
C LEU A 143 6.14 -2.32 -18.76
N ARG A 144 6.39 -3.15 -17.73
CA ARG A 144 5.39 -3.50 -16.70
C ARG A 144 4.82 -2.26 -16.01
N LEU A 145 5.64 -1.23 -15.76
CA LEU A 145 5.16 0.04 -15.20
C LEU A 145 4.14 0.73 -16.12
N LEU A 146 4.41 0.78 -17.44
CA LEU A 146 3.48 1.38 -18.39
C LEU A 146 2.19 0.57 -18.47
N TYR A 147 2.29 -0.76 -18.38
CA TYR A 147 1.09 -1.58 -18.35
C TYR A 147 0.26 -1.37 -17.07
N LEU A 148 0.90 -1.21 -15.89
CA LEU A 148 0.21 -0.80 -14.67
C LEU A 148 -0.48 0.57 -14.82
N ALA A 149 0.17 1.51 -15.49
CA ALA A 149 -0.41 2.81 -15.82
C ALA A 149 -1.67 2.67 -16.69
N TRP A 150 -1.65 1.78 -17.68
CA TRP A 150 -2.84 1.49 -18.48
C TRP A 150 -3.95 0.82 -17.66
N LEU A 151 -3.63 -0.12 -16.77
CA LEU A 151 -4.62 -0.71 -15.86
C LEU A 151 -5.26 0.33 -14.94
N ARG A 152 -4.50 1.34 -14.50
CA ARG A 152 -5.02 2.48 -13.74
C ARG A 152 -6.05 3.28 -14.56
N CYS A 153 -5.80 3.52 -15.84
CA CYS A 153 -6.79 4.14 -16.73
C CYS A 153 -8.05 3.27 -16.88
N VAL A 154 -7.90 1.95 -17.04
CA VAL A 154 -9.04 1.01 -17.11
C VAL A 154 -9.86 1.03 -15.83
N GLN A 155 -9.21 1.00 -14.66
CA GLN A 155 -9.88 1.05 -13.36
C GLN A 155 -10.62 2.38 -13.12
N SER A 156 -10.13 3.47 -13.69
CA SER A 156 -10.73 4.81 -13.56
C SER A 156 -11.77 5.11 -14.64
N GLU A 157 -12.11 4.11 -15.47
CA GLU A 157 -13.05 4.26 -16.59
C GLU A 157 -12.60 5.29 -17.66
N ASP A 158 -11.30 5.63 -17.69
CA ASP A 158 -10.72 6.49 -18.75
C ASP A 158 -10.71 5.77 -20.12
N ILE A 159 -10.75 4.44 -20.08
CA ILE A 159 -10.69 3.55 -21.25
C ILE A 159 -12.05 2.86 -21.43
N ALA A 160 -12.58 2.91 -22.66
CA ALA A 160 -13.84 2.25 -22.98
C ALA A 160 -13.72 0.71 -22.89
N ASP A 161 -14.81 0.06 -22.50
CA ASP A 161 -14.87 -1.40 -22.32
C ASP A 161 -14.48 -2.20 -23.58
N ASP A 162 -14.69 -1.67 -24.77
CA ASP A 162 -14.38 -2.32 -26.05
C ASP A 162 -12.97 -2.03 -26.56
N GLU A 163 -12.21 -1.16 -25.88
CA GLU A 163 -10.84 -0.83 -26.28
C GLU A 163 -9.93 -2.07 -26.15
N PRO A 164 -9.14 -2.40 -27.18
CA PRO A 164 -8.22 -3.52 -27.14
C PRO A 164 -7.11 -3.32 -26.11
N GLU A 165 -6.81 -4.39 -25.39
CA GLU A 165 -5.68 -4.46 -24.47
C GLU A 165 -4.34 -4.22 -25.24
N PRO A 166 -3.47 -3.31 -24.75
CA PRO A 166 -2.16 -3.09 -25.36
C PRO A 166 -1.25 -4.31 -25.14
N PRO A 167 -0.06 -4.35 -25.77
CA PRO A 167 0.87 -5.47 -25.60
C PRO A 167 1.17 -5.75 -24.12
N VAL A 168 0.82 -6.95 -23.67
CA VAL A 168 1.01 -7.39 -22.28
C VAL A 168 2.49 -7.72 -22.04
N PRO A 169 3.20 -7.01 -21.15
CA PRO A 169 4.58 -7.34 -20.82
C PRO A 169 4.64 -8.68 -20.07
N ALA A 170 5.72 -9.43 -20.27
CA ALA A 170 5.96 -10.67 -19.55
C ALA A 170 6.26 -10.41 -18.06
N GLY A 171 5.93 -11.36 -17.19
CA GLY A 171 6.25 -11.29 -15.76
C GLY A 171 5.32 -10.39 -14.92
N LEU A 172 4.07 -10.19 -15.34
CA LEU A 172 3.06 -9.52 -14.51
C LEU A 172 2.55 -10.39 -13.34
N ASP A 173 2.78 -11.70 -13.39
CA ASP A 173 2.45 -12.64 -12.31
C ASP A 173 3.33 -12.44 -11.07
N THR A 174 4.49 -11.82 -11.22
CA THR A 174 5.43 -11.51 -10.13
C THR A 174 5.94 -10.08 -10.26
N LEU A 175 5.25 -9.14 -9.63
CA LEU A 175 5.75 -7.77 -9.47
C LEU A 175 6.94 -7.76 -8.50
N ASP A 176 7.99 -7.01 -8.86
CA ASP A 176 9.07 -6.73 -7.92
C ASP A 176 8.65 -5.65 -6.91
N ALA A 177 9.48 -5.43 -5.88
CA ALA A 177 9.16 -4.47 -4.83
C ALA A 177 8.90 -3.04 -5.37
N PRO A 178 9.67 -2.50 -6.33
CA PRO A 178 9.38 -1.19 -6.91
C PRO A 178 8.03 -1.12 -7.66
N LEU A 179 7.70 -2.12 -8.49
CA LEU A 179 6.40 -2.15 -9.17
C LEU A 179 5.23 -2.36 -8.22
N THR A 180 5.44 -3.17 -7.16
CA THR A 180 4.45 -3.34 -6.08
C THR A 180 4.20 -2.02 -5.37
N ALA A 181 5.25 -1.26 -5.04
CA ALA A 181 5.13 0.06 -4.42
C ALA A 181 4.35 1.05 -5.31
N VAL A 182 4.54 0.99 -6.64
CA VAL A 182 3.73 1.81 -7.57
C VAL A 182 2.27 1.37 -7.57
N ALA A 183 1.99 0.07 -7.65
CA ALA A 183 0.62 -0.45 -7.68
C ALA A 183 -0.14 -0.09 -6.39
N GLU A 184 0.51 -0.20 -5.23
CA GLU A 184 -0.04 0.23 -3.95
C GLU A 184 -0.24 1.74 -3.89
N PHE A 185 0.74 2.53 -4.31
CA PHE A 185 0.66 3.99 -4.32
C PHE A 185 -0.48 4.51 -5.20
N LEU A 186 -0.69 3.92 -6.38
CA LEU A 186 -1.77 4.29 -7.32
C LEU A 186 -3.09 3.55 -7.06
N ARG A 187 -3.16 2.79 -5.94
CA ARG A 187 -4.34 2.01 -5.52
C ARG A 187 -4.94 1.16 -6.64
N ILE A 188 -4.06 0.54 -7.43
CA ILE A 188 -4.47 -0.35 -8.53
C ILE A 188 -5.00 -1.65 -7.92
N ASP A 189 -6.17 -2.09 -8.35
CA ASP A 189 -6.81 -3.28 -7.83
C ASP A 189 -5.93 -4.52 -8.08
N PRO A 190 -5.50 -5.22 -7.01
CA PRO A 190 -4.71 -6.43 -7.16
C PRO A 190 -5.43 -7.53 -7.95
N ASP A 191 -6.77 -7.60 -7.92
CA ASP A 191 -7.52 -8.57 -8.72
C ASP A 191 -7.49 -8.22 -10.23
N LEU A 192 -7.40 -6.93 -10.57
CA LEU A 192 -7.21 -6.47 -11.95
C LEU A 192 -5.80 -6.80 -12.46
N ILE A 193 -4.77 -6.62 -11.63
CA ILE A 193 -3.40 -7.05 -11.94
C ILE A 193 -3.35 -8.58 -12.12
N ALA A 194 -4.05 -9.35 -11.27
CA ALA A 194 -4.12 -10.81 -11.40
C ALA A 194 -4.85 -11.26 -12.68
N ALA A 195 -5.93 -10.58 -13.07
CA ALA A 195 -6.65 -10.83 -14.33
C ALA A 195 -5.76 -10.54 -15.56
N ALA A 196 -5.00 -9.44 -15.51
CA ALA A 196 -4.01 -9.11 -16.52
C ALA A 196 -2.92 -10.17 -16.64
N ALA A 197 -2.36 -10.61 -15.51
CA ALA A 197 -1.29 -11.60 -15.43
C ALA A 197 -1.65 -12.94 -16.10
N ALA A 198 -2.93 -13.32 -16.18
CA ALA A 198 -3.37 -14.52 -16.89
C ALA A 198 -3.06 -14.49 -18.41
N GLY A 199 -2.94 -13.30 -19.00
CA GLY A 199 -2.52 -13.11 -20.40
C GLY A 199 -1.02 -12.82 -20.55
N SER A 200 -0.29 -12.69 -19.44
CA SER A 200 1.15 -12.46 -19.45
C SER A 200 1.88 -13.77 -19.70
N SER A 201 2.90 -13.71 -20.56
CA SER A 201 3.87 -14.80 -20.62
C SER A 201 4.69 -14.84 -19.33
N PRO A 202 5.18 -16.03 -18.91
CA PRO A 202 6.09 -16.13 -17.78
C PRO A 202 7.27 -15.19 -17.96
N ALA A 203 7.75 -14.59 -16.88
CA ALA A 203 8.93 -13.75 -16.93
C ALA A 203 10.11 -14.54 -17.54
N ALA A 204 10.55 -14.16 -18.75
CA ALA A 204 11.88 -14.50 -19.22
C ALA A 204 12.98 -13.67 -18.53
N PHE A 205 12.56 -12.75 -17.64
CA PHE A 205 13.41 -11.80 -16.95
C PHE A 205 13.99 -12.40 -15.67
N GLY A 206 14.93 -13.33 -15.84
CA GLY A 206 16.11 -13.30 -14.98
C GLY A 206 17.08 -12.26 -15.54
N GLU A 207 17.88 -11.61 -14.70
CA GLU A 207 19.09 -10.97 -15.23
C GLU A 207 19.84 -12.03 -16.05
N PRO A 208 20.21 -11.72 -17.31
CA PRO A 208 20.94 -12.68 -18.12
C PRO A 208 22.19 -13.10 -17.36
N THR A 209 22.35 -14.40 -17.19
CA THR A 209 23.46 -14.95 -16.42
C THR A 209 24.79 -14.43 -16.99
N ALA A 210 25.81 -14.31 -16.14
CA ALA A 210 27.13 -13.90 -16.59
C ALA A 210 27.65 -14.74 -17.78
N ALA A 211 27.25 -16.02 -17.88
CA ALA A 211 27.56 -16.88 -19.00
C ALA A 211 26.83 -16.46 -20.31
N GLN A 212 25.53 -16.16 -20.24
CA GLN A 212 24.76 -15.65 -21.38
C GLN A 212 25.29 -14.31 -21.88
N LEU A 213 25.56 -13.38 -20.95
CA LEU A 213 26.14 -12.08 -21.28
C LEU A 213 27.52 -12.23 -21.92
N ARG A 214 28.40 -13.08 -21.37
CA ARG A 214 29.72 -13.35 -21.98
C ARG A 214 29.58 -13.88 -23.40
N LYS A 215 28.67 -14.84 -23.64
CA LYS A 215 28.43 -15.41 -24.97
C LYS A 215 27.98 -14.33 -25.96
N TRP A 216 27.04 -13.47 -25.56
CA TRP A 216 26.59 -12.36 -26.39
C TRP A 216 27.70 -11.34 -26.65
N VAL A 217 28.43 -10.93 -25.61
CA VAL A 217 29.55 -10.00 -25.73
C VAL A 217 30.62 -10.55 -26.68
N VAL A 218 30.96 -11.84 -26.60
CA VAL A 218 31.89 -12.46 -27.57
C VAL A 218 31.40 -12.30 -29.00
N GLY A 219 30.10 -12.47 -29.24
CA GLY A 219 29.46 -12.34 -30.56
C GLY A 219 29.34 -10.91 -31.11
N LEU A 220 29.52 -9.87 -30.30
CA LEU A 220 29.50 -8.48 -30.78
C LEU A 220 30.69 -8.20 -31.71
N GLN A 221 30.46 -7.41 -32.78
CA GLN A 221 31.51 -7.00 -33.70
C GLN A 221 32.53 -6.09 -33.00
N ALA A 222 33.80 -6.10 -33.46
CA ALA A 222 34.86 -5.28 -32.86
C ALA A 222 34.48 -3.79 -32.82
N ARG A 223 33.90 -3.26 -33.91
CA ARG A 223 33.42 -1.86 -33.97
C ARG A 223 32.38 -1.53 -32.89
N ASP A 224 31.50 -2.47 -32.57
CA ASP A 224 30.46 -2.25 -31.54
C ASP A 224 31.11 -2.23 -30.14
N LYS A 225 32.07 -3.13 -29.90
CA LYS A 225 32.83 -3.18 -28.65
C LYS A 225 33.64 -1.91 -28.44
N ASP A 226 34.34 -1.44 -29.47
CA ASP A 226 35.16 -0.22 -29.42
C ASP A 226 34.28 1.01 -29.16
N ALA A 227 33.10 1.08 -29.81
CA ALA A 227 32.14 2.15 -29.56
C ALA A 227 31.62 2.13 -28.11
N ILE A 228 31.22 0.97 -27.59
CA ILE A 228 30.74 0.82 -26.20
C ILE A 228 31.84 1.19 -25.19
N LEU A 229 33.09 0.77 -25.42
CA LEU A 229 34.21 1.11 -24.53
C LEU A 229 34.55 2.60 -24.60
N THR A 230 34.47 3.21 -25.79
CA THR A 230 34.67 4.66 -25.95
C THR A 230 33.58 5.43 -25.22
N ASP A 231 32.32 5.01 -25.35
CA ASP A 231 31.17 5.61 -24.69
C ASP A 231 31.28 5.51 -23.15
N LEU A 232 31.72 4.35 -22.63
CA LEU A 232 31.99 4.16 -21.20
C LEU A 232 33.04 5.15 -20.66
N ILE A 233 34.09 5.42 -21.43
CA ILE A 233 35.20 6.30 -21.01
C ILE A 233 34.82 7.78 -21.15
N THR A 234 34.08 8.14 -22.20
CA THR A 234 33.84 9.54 -22.58
C THR A 234 32.55 10.11 -22.01
N SER A 235 31.49 9.31 -21.92
CA SER A 235 30.13 9.79 -21.67
C SER A 235 29.72 9.70 -20.19
N GLY A 236 30.42 8.90 -19.38
CA GLY A 236 30.11 8.71 -17.95
C GLY A 236 28.67 8.26 -17.70
N GLU A 237 27.99 7.71 -18.72
CA GLU A 237 26.55 7.47 -18.71
C GLU A 237 26.18 6.45 -17.64
N SER A 238 25.40 6.89 -16.65
CA SER A 238 24.85 6.02 -15.59
C SER A 238 23.91 4.94 -16.14
N HIS A 239 23.50 5.05 -17.40
CA HIS A 239 22.52 4.20 -18.07
C HIS A 239 23.12 3.20 -19.07
N LEU A 240 24.44 3.22 -19.30
CA LEU A 240 25.09 2.35 -20.29
C LEU A 240 24.80 0.86 -20.04
N ARG A 241 24.83 0.43 -18.77
CA ARG A 241 24.48 -0.94 -18.38
C ARG A 241 23.07 -1.31 -18.85
N ASN A 242 22.08 -0.46 -18.58
CA ASN A 242 20.68 -0.71 -18.91
C ASN A 242 20.46 -0.74 -20.42
N ARG A 243 21.12 0.15 -21.16
CA ARG A 243 21.12 0.15 -22.62
C ARG A 243 21.69 -1.14 -23.22
N LEU A 244 22.78 -1.67 -22.64
CA LEU A 244 23.36 -2.95 -23.08
C LEU A 244 22.46 -4.14 -22.76
N LEU A 245 21.82 -4.14 -21.59
CA LEU A 245 20.82 -5.17 -21.23
C LEU A 245 19.62 -5.13 -22.18
N ARG A 246 19.15 -3.94 -22.57
CA ARG A 246 18.11 -3.78 -23.59
C ARG A 246 18.56 -4.35 -24.94
N ARG A 247 19.75 -3.97 -25.43
CA ARG A 247 20.31 -4.50 -26.69
C ARG A 247 20.48 -6.03 -26.66
N TYR A 248 20.80 -6.61 -25.50
CA TYR A 248 20.84 -8.06 -25.32
C TYR A 248 19.46 -8.68 -25.51
N ARG A 249 18.42 -8.12 -24.88
CA ARG A 249 17.03 -8.58 -24.97
C ARG A 249 16.47 -8.45 -26.39
N ASP A 250 16.71 -7.32 -27.06
CA ASP A 250 16.30 -7.10 -28.46
C ASP A 250 16.92 -8.12 -29.42
N ALA A 251 18.16 -8.57 -29.13
CA ALA A 251 18.86 -9.59 -29.91
C ALA A 251 18.43 -11.03 -29.56
N HIS A 252 17.71 -11.21 -28.47
CA HIS A 252 17.19 -12.50 -28.00
C HIS A 252 15.70 -12.38 -27.67
N PRO A 253 14.86 -12.06 -28.68
CA PRO A 253 13.42 -12.07 -28.46
C PRO A 253 13.03 -13.45 -27.98
N VAL A 254 12.35 -13.48 -26.85
CA VAL A 254 11.71 -14.70 -26.36
C VAL A 254 10.48 -14.89 -27.23
N ASP A 255 10.22 -16.13 -27.69
CA ASP A 255 9.00 -16.45 -28.43
C ASP A 255 7.78 -16.07 -27.58
N ALA A 256 7.28 -14.86 -27.75
CA ALA A 256 6.01 -14.43 -27.19
C ALA A 256 4.94 -15.22 -27.92
N SER A 257 4.28 -16.12 -27.20
CA SER A 257 3.11 -16.82 -27.73
C SER A 257 2.10 -15.76 -28.11
N THR A 258 1.85 -15.58 -29.41
CA THR A 258 0.93 -14.56 -29.91
C THR A 258 -0.47 -14.92 -29.40
N PRO A 259 -1.13 -14.07 -28.59
CA PRO A 259 -2.46 -14.39 -28.10
C PRO A 259 -3.41 -14.54 -29.28
N THR A 260 -4.26 -15.57 -29.25
CA THR A 260 -5.15 -15.95 -30.36
C THR A 260 -6.31 -14.95 -30.56
N ALA A 261 -6.53 -14.05 -29.60
CA ALA A 261 -7.41 -12.89 -29.68
C ALA A 261 -6.94 -11.82 -28.68
N VAL A 262 -6.99 -10.54 -29.08
CA VAL A 262 -6.71 -9.41 -28.19
C VAL A 262 -7.90 -9.25 -27.24
N ARG A 263 -7.66 -9.31 -25.92
CA ARG A 263 -8.71 -9.07 -24.91
C ARG A 263 -9.08 -7.59 -24.93
N THR A 264 -10.25 -7.26 -24.40
CA THR A 264 -10.70 -5.87 -24.23
C THR A 264 -10.63 -5.44 -22.77
N ALA A 265 -10.65 -4.13 -22.50
CA ALA A 265 -10.69 -3.59 -21.14
C ALA A 265 -11.86 -4.16 -20.32
N GLY A 266 -13.07 -4.25 -20.91
CA GLY A 266 -14.24 -4.81 -20.25
C GLY A 266 -14.10 -6.30 -19.91
N GLN A 267 -13.41 -7.08 -20.75
CA GLN A 267 -13.11 -8.49 -20.44
C GLN A 267 -12.14 -8.63 -19.26
N LEU A 268 -11.17 -7.72 -19.13
CA LEU A 268 -10.27 -7.67 -17.98
C LEU A 268 -11.00 -7.29 -16.70
N LEU A 269 -11.85 -6.26 -16.75
CA LEU A 269 -12.68 -5.86 -15.61
C LEU A 269 -13.62 -6.98 -15.15
N ALA A 270 -14.26 -7.69 -16.08
CA ALA A 270 -15.10 -8.85 -15.76
C ALA A 270 -14.30 -9.98 -15.09
N ALA A 271 -13.12 -10.30 -15.61
CA ALA A 271 -12.25 -11.31 -15.01
C ALA A 271 -11.75 -10.88 -13.61
N ALA A 272 -11.43 -9.60 -13.41
CA ALA A 272 -11.06 -9.04 -12.11
C ALA A 272 -12.22 -9.14 -11.11
N ALA A 273 -13.44 -8.84 -11.53
CA ALA A 273 -14.64 -8.96 -10.70
C ALA A 273 -14.90 -10.41 -10.25
N ASP A 274 -14.70 -11.40 -11.14
CA ASP A 274 -14.81 -12.81 -10.80
C ASP A 274 -13.77 -13.23 -9.75
N LEU A 275 -12.51 -12.78 -9.91
CA LEU A 275 -11.44 -13.03 -8.95
C LEU A 275 -11.73 -12.38 -7.59
N ARG A 276 -12.21 -11.13 -7.59
CA ARG A 276 -12.62 -10.41 -6.38
C ARG A 276 -13.72 -11.16 -5.63
N ALA A 277 -14.74 -11.63 -6.33
CA ALA A 277 -15.84 -12.39 -5.74
C ALA A 277 -15.38 -13.75 -5.15
N VAL A 278 -14.35 -14.38 -5.73
CA VAL A 278 -13.72 -15.58 -5.14
C VAL A 278 -12.96 -15.23 -3.87
N ARG A 279 -12.15 -14.17 -3.88
CA ARG A 279 -11.37 -13.71 -2.72
C ARG A 279 -12.28 -13.34 -1.55
N GLU A 280 -13.30 -12.52 -1.78
CA GLU A 280 -14.22 -12.05 -0.74
C GLU A 280 -14.96 -13.21 -0.05
N ARG A 281 -15.39 -14.23 -0.82
CA ARG A 281 -16.00 -15.45 -0.26
C ARG A 281 -15.03 -16.19 0.66
N ARG A 282 -13.80 -16.39 0.20
CA ARG A 282 -12.75 -17.05 1.01
C ARG A 282 -12.46 -16.28 2.30
N ASP A 283 -12.36 -14.96 2.22
CA ASP A 283 -12.09 -14.11 3.39
C ASP A 283 -13.27 -14.09 4.37
N ALA A 284 -14.50 -14.17 3.87
CA ALA A 284 -15.69 -14.29 4.71
C ALA A 284 -15.72 -15.64 5.46
N GLU A 285 -15.39 -16.74 4.79
CA GLU A 285 -15.28 -18.07 5.41
C GLU A 285 -14.20 -18.12 6.49
N LEU A 286 -13.03 -17.51 6.24
CA LEU A 286 -11.95 -17.42 7.23
C LEU A 286 -12.35 -16.58 8.45
N ARG A 287 -12.99 -15.42 8.23
CA ARG A 287 -13.51 -14.57 9.32
C ARG A 287 -14.54 -15.29 10.18
N GLU A 288 -15.43 -16.07 9.55
CA GLU A 288 -16.41 -16.88 10.27
C GLU A 288 -15.75 -17.97 11.12
N HIS A 289 -14.81 -18.73 10.53
CA HIS A 289 -14.07 -19.76 11.25
C HIS A 289 -13.30 -19.17 12.45
N ASP A 290 -12.65 -18.02 12.27
CA ASP A 290 -11.92 -17.35 13.34
C ASP A 290 -12.84 -16.80 14.42
N ARG A 291 -14.02 -16.27 14.06
CA ARG A 291 -15.04 -15.85 15.03
C ARG A 291 -15.50 -17.04 15.88
N VAL A 292 -15.89 -18.15 15.24
CA VAL A 292 -16.31 -19.37 15.93
C VAL A 292 -15.19 -19.91 16.84
N ARG A 293 -13.93 -19.87 16.40
CA ARG A 293 -12.79 -20.25 17.24
C ARG A 293 -12.62 -19.35 18.45
N ARG A 294 -12.71 -18.03 18.27
CA ARG A 294 -12.59 -17.04 19.35
C ARG A 294 -13.72 -17.22 20.36
N GLU A 295 -14.95 -17.40 19.91
CA GLU A 295 -16.12 -17.65 20.77
C GLU A 295 -15.96 -18.95 21.57
N ARG A 296 -15.55 -20.05 20.94
CA ARG A 296 -15.29 -21.32 21.64
C ARG A 296 -14.16 -21.19 22.65
N SER A 297 -13.08 -20.49 22.31
CA SER A 297 -11.96 -20.26 23.21
C SER A 297 -12.38 -19.38 24.40
N ALA A 298 -13.13 -18.32 24.15
CA ALA A 298 -13.67 -17.43 25.18
C ALA A 298 -14.65 -18.18 26.10
N ALA A 299 -15.54 -19.00 25.55
CA ALA A 299 -16.46 -19.83 26.32
C ALA A 299 -15.71 -20.87 27.19
N ALA A 300 -14.69 -21.52 26.65
CA ALA A 300 -13.86 -22.45 27.41
C ALA A 300 -13.05 -21.76 28.51
N ALA A 301 -12.52 -20.56 28.24
CA ALA A 301 -11.83 -19.74 29.25
C ALA A 301 -12.78 -19.27 30.35
N ARG A 302 -14.00 -18.84 29.97
CA ARG A 302 -15.08 -18.50 30.90
C ARG A 302 -15.42 -19.69 31.79
N GLN A 303 -15.57 -20.87 31.22
CA GLN A 303 -15.86 -22.08 31.97
C GLN A 303 -14.74 -22.39 32.99
N ARG A 304 -13.47 -22.34 32.59
CA ARG A 304 -12.33 -22.57 33.50
C ARG A 304 -12.25 -21.53 34.62
N HIS A 305 -12.59 -20.27 34.33
CA HIS A 305 -12.66 -19.21 35.34
C HIS A 305 -13.76 -19.51 36.36
N LEU A 306 -14.95 -19.90 35.91
CA LEU A 306 -16.04 -20.33 36.80
C LEU A 306 -15.65 -21.58 37.60
N ASP A 307 -14.96 -22.56 37.00
CA ASP A 307 -14.48 -23.75 37.70
C ASP A 307 -13.46 -23.40 38.80
N THR A 308 -12.59 -22.42 38.56
CA THR A 308 -11.63 -21.92 39.57
C THR A 308 -12.35 -21.20 40.71
N LEU A 309 -13.36 -20.39 40.39
CA LEU A 309 -14.21 -19.72 41.40
C LEU A 309 -15.03 -20.71 42.22
N ALA A 310 -15.45 -21.83 41.63
CA ALA A 310 -16.19 -22.88 42.32
C ALA A 310 -15.38 -23.52 43.45
N VAL A 311 -14.06 -23.65 43.29
CA VAL A 311 -13.17 -24.24 44.31
C VAL A 311 -13.08 -23.36 45.56
N ASP A 312 -13.00 -22.04 45.40
CA ASP A 312 -12.71 -21.09 46.49
C ASP A 312 -13.75 -19.95 46.61
N GLN A 313 -15.04 -20.28 46.57
CA GLN A 313 -16.11 -19.28 46.68
C GLN A 313 -15.98 -18.35 47.92
N PRO A 314 -15.66 -18.83 49.14
CA PRO A 314 -15.52 -17.95 50.30
C PRO A 314 -14.43 -16.87 50.13
N THR A 315 -13.31 -17.23 49.50
CA THR A 315 -12.20 -16.31 49.21
C THR A 315 -12.61 -15.27 48.17
N ALA A 316 -13.41 -15.65 47.17
CA ALA A 316 -13.96 -14.71 46.19
C ALA A 316 -14.88 -13.68 46.86
N TRP A 317 -15.77 -14.09 47.76
CA TRP A 317 -16.64 -13.17 48.53
C TRP A 317 -15.83 -12.25 49.46
N GLN A 318 -14.76 -12.75 50.09
CA GLN A 318 -13.86 -11.89 50.87
C GLN A 318 -13.19 -10.83 49.98
N ARG A 319 -12.74 -11.23 48.79
CA ARG A 319 -12.09 -10.32 47.84
C ARG A 319 -13.03 -9.22 47.36
N VAL A 320 -14.31 -9.52 47.11
CA VAL A 320 -15.35 -8.52 46.81
C VAL A 320 -15.41 -7.47 47.93
N ASN A 321 -15.47 -7.90 49.20
CA ASN A 321 -15.53 -6.99 50.34
C ASN A 321 -14.27 -6.11 50.46
N GLU A 322 -13.08 -6.67 50.22
CA GLU A 322 -11.81 -5.92 50.21
C GLU A 322 -11.80 -4.84 49.12
N LEU A 323 -12.19 -5.21 47.89
CA LEU A 323 -12.27 -4.29 46.75
C LEU A 323 -13.25 -3.14 47.02
N ILE A 324 -14.41 -3.45 47.60
CA ILE A 324 -15.42 -2.45 47.99
C ILE A 324 -14.94 -1.55 49.14
N ALA A 325 -14.07 -2.05 50.02
CA ALA A 325 -13.50 -1.28 51.13
C ALA A 325 -12.50 -0.20 50.66
N THR A 326 -11.82 -0.40 49.52
CA THR A 326 -10.83 0.54 48.97
C THR A 326 -11.42 1.89 48.54
N LYS A 327 -12.73 1.96 48.28
CA LYS A 327 -13.48 3.16 47.83
C LYS A 327 -12.95 3.77 46.52
N LYS A 328 -12.36 2.98 45.62
CA LYS A 328 -11.90 3.43 44.31
C LYS A 328 -12.88 3.01 43.20
N PRO A 329 -13.18 3.89 42.22
CA PRO A 329 -14.08 3.58 41.11
C PRO A 329 -13.72 2.29 40.35
N ARG A 330 -12.44 2.12 39.96
CA ARG A 330 -11.96 0.93 39.25
C ARG A 330 -12.10 -0.36 40.06
N GLU A 331 -11.95 -0.29 41.38
CA GLU A 331 -12.08 -1.46 42.26
C GLU A 331 -13.56 -1.84 42.46
N TYR A 332 -14.47 -0.88 42.34
CA TYR A 332 -15.91 -1.17 42.29
C TYR A 332 -16.29 -1.89 41.01
N ASP A 333 -15.73 -1.49 39.87
CA ASP A 333 -15.97 -2.17 38.60
C ASP A 333 -15.46 -3.64 38.67
N THR A 334 -14.28 -3.86 39.23
CA THR A 334 -13.75 -5.22 39.47
C THR A 334 -14.60 -6.04 40.44
N ALA A 335 -15.10 -5.43 41.53
CA ALA A 335 -15.96 -6.11 42.49
C ALA A 335 -17.31 -6.51 41.88
N VAL A 336 -17.89 -5.64 41.04
CA VAL A 336 -19.14 -5.90 40.31
C VAL A 336 -18.94 -7.05 39.32
N GLN A 337 -17.83 -7.07 38.58
CA GLN A 337 -17.53 -8.18 37.67
C GLN A 337 -17.40 -9.52 38.41
N LEU A 338 -16.74 -9.54 39.58
CA LEU A 338 -16.60 -10.75 40.39
C LEU A 338 -17.95 -11.22 40.95
N LEU A 339 -18.86 -10.29 41.29
CA LEU A 339 -20.22 -10.62 41.70
C LEU A 339 -21.07 -11.17 40.54
N VAL A 340 -20.89 -10.66 39.32
CA VAL A 340 -21.50 -11.23 38.11
C VAL A 340 -21.01 -12.66 37.88
N ASP A 341 -19.71 -12.90 38.02
CA ASP A 341 -19.15 -14.25 37.86
C ASP A 341 -19.67 -15.22 38.94
N LEU A 342 -19.85 -14.76 40.17
CA LEU A 342 -20.46 -15.55 41.26
C LEU A 342 -21.96 -15.81 41.05
N ARG A 343 -22.70 -14.87 40.44
CA ARG A 343 -24.09 -15.08 40.04
C ARG A 343 -24.19 -16.19 39.00
N ASP A 344 -23.40 -16.06 37.92
CA ASP A 344 -23.39 -17.00 36.81
C ASP A 344 -22.95 -18.41 37.29
N LEU A 345 -22.03 -18.48 38.25
CA LEU A 345 -21.67 -19.72 38.94
C LEU A 345 -22.85 -20.32 39.72
N GLY A 346 -23.57 -19.49 40.48
CA GLY A 346 -24.75 -19.92 41.24
C GLY A 346 -25.91 -20.39 40.35
N GLU A 347 -26.12 -19.78 39.19
CA GLU A 347 -27.08 -20.23 38.18
C GLU A 347 -26.67 -21.58 37.56
N ARG A 348 -25.39 -21.76 37.24
CA ARG A 348 -24.86 -23.01 36.68
C ARG A 348 -25.01 -24.18 37.65
N ASP A 349 -24.72 -23.96 38.93
CA ASP A 349 -24.68 -25.02 39.95
C ASP A 349 -26.05 -25.21 40.65
N GLY A 350 -27.06 -24.40 40.29
CA GLY A 350 -28.41 -24.45 40.85
C GLY A 350 -28.55 -23.87 42.27
N ASP A 351 -27.56 -23.10 42.73
CA ASP A 351 -27.50 -22.48 44.06
C ASP A 351 -27.74 -20.96 44.02
N SER A 352 -28.61 -20.50 43.12
CA SER A 352 -28.92 -19.08 42.95
C SER A 352 -29.50 -18.44 44.22
N ALA A 353 -30.16 -19.22 45.08
CA ALA A 353 -30.74 -18.73 46.34
C ALA A 353 -29.67 -18.30 47.36
N SER A 354 -28.58 -19.06 47.49
CA SER A 354 -27.45 -18.73 48.37
C SER A 354 -26.73 -17.47 47.90
N PHE A 355 -26.54 -17.32 46.58
CA PHE A 355 -26.00 -16.10 45.99
C PHE A 355 -26.86 -14.88 46.30
N GLN A 356 -28.18 -14.96 46.05
CA GLN A 356 -29.11 -13.87 46.29
C GLN A 356 -29.15 -13.44 47.76
N HIS A 357 -29.10 -14.40 48.69
CA HIS A 357 -29.03 -14.11 50.11
C HIS A 357 -27.76 -13.32 50.49
N ARG A 358 -26.58 -13.78 50.02
CA ARG A 358 -25.30 -13.08 50.28
C ARG A 358 -25.21 -11.72 49.59
N LEU A 359 -25.78 -11.59 48.39
CA LEU A 359 -25.85 -10.30 47.70
C LEU A 359 -26.73 -9.30 48.47
N ALA A 360 -27.87 -9.74 49.02
CA ALA A 360 -28.73 -8.91 49.85
C ALA A 360 -28.02 -8.43 51.12
N GLU A 361 -27.27 -9.31 51.80
CA GLU A 361 -26.44 -8.94 52.97
C GLU A 361 -25.36 -7.91 52.60
N LEU A 362 -24.69 -8.09 51.47
CA LEU A 362 -23.66 -7.17 50.98
C LEU A 362 -24.24 -5.80 50.64
N ARG A 363 -25.41 -5.75 49.99
CA ARG A 363 -26.12 -4.49 49.69
C ARG A 363 -26.54 -3.79 50.98
N ALA A 364 -27.06 -4.52 51.97
CA ALA A 364 -27.42 -3.95 53.27
C ALA A 364 -26.19 -3.36 54.01
N ALA A 365 -25.06 -4.07 54.00
CA ALA A 365 -23.80 -3.61 54.60
C ALA A 365 -23.21 -2.36 53.92
N HIS A 366 -23.56 -2.12 52.64
CA HIS A 366 -23.04 -1.02 51.84
C HIS A 366 -24.11 -0.02 51.38
N ALA A 367 -25.28 0.00 52.02
CA ALA A 367 -26.41 0.88 51.69
C ALA A 367 -26.05 2.38 51.66
N ARG A 368 -24.98 2.80 52.35
CA ARG A 368 -24.48 4.18 52.38
C ARG A 368 -23.58 4.56 51.18
N LYS A 369 -23.37 3.68 50.20
CA LYS A 369 -22.50 3.88 49.03
C LYS A 369 -23.31 3.91 47.70
N PRO A 370 -23.93 5.06 47.33
CA PRO A 370 -24.85 5.12 46.20
C PRO A 370 -24.21 4.77 44.85
N SER A 371 -22.95 5.18 44.62
CA SER A 371 -22.22 4.91 43.37
C SER A 371 -21.85 3.43 43.16
N LEU A 372 -21.88 2.61 44.21
CA LEU A 372 -21.69 1.17 44.13
C LEU A 372 -23.02 0.49 43.80
N LEU A 373 -24.10 0.90 44.48
CA LEU A 373 -25.45 0.39 44.23
C LEU A 373 -25.88 0.65 42.78
N GLU A 374 -25.59 1.83 42.23
CA GLU A 374 -25.86 2.16 40.83
C GLU A 374 -25.16 1.20 39.86
N ARG A 375 -23.87 0.88 40.09
CA ARG A 375 -23.12 -0.08 39.26
C ARG A 375 -23.65 -1.51 39.38
N LEU A 376 -24.07 -1.93 40.58
CA LEU A 376 -24.67 -3.25 40.80
C LEU A 376 -25.99 -3.35 40.02
N ASN A 377 -26.83 -2.32 40.08
CA ASN A 377 -28.09 -2.29 39.34
C ASN A 377 -27.86 -2.30 37.82
N LEU A 378 -26.89 -1.51 37.32
CA LEU A 378 -26.50 -1.52 35.91
C LEU A 378 -26.00 -2.89 35.43
N ALA A 379 -25.43 -3.71 36.31
CA ALA A 379 -24.99 -5.08 36.01
C ALA A 379 -26.10 -6.14 36.15
N GLY A 380 -27.34 -5.74 36.42
CA GLY A 380 -28.46 -6.65 36.65
C GLY A 380 -28.33 -7.46 37.94
N LEU A 381 -27.60 -6.94 38.93
CA LEU A 381 -27.51 -7.46 40.30
C LEU A 381 -28.53 -6.75 41.21
N ASP A 382 -29.75 -6.64 40.67
CA ASP A 382 -30.93 -6.16 41.38
C ASP A 382 -31.53 -7.32 42.18
N THR A 383 -31.94 -7.02 43.40
CA THR A 383 -32.59 -7.97 44.31
C THR A 383 -34.08 -7.69 44.31
#